data_AF-A0A957E6U8-F1
#
_entry.id   AF-A0A957E6U8-F1
#
_cell.length_a   1.000
_cell.length_b   1.000
_cell.length_c   1.000
_cell.angle_alpha   90.00
_cell.angle_beta   90.00
_cell.angle_gamma   90.00
#
_symmetry.space_group_name_H-M   'P 1'
#
loop_
_entity.id
_entity.type
_entity.pdbx_description
1 polymer ?
#
loop_
_entity_poly.entity_id
_entity_poly.type
_entity_poly.pdbx_seq_one_letter_code
_entity_poly.pdbx_strand_id
1 'polypeptide(L)'
;LFESFGIEELFATGQTRSFSFLLDMNQLFEKFITRFVAHTLQGRPFQIYPQRRDRSIIWDLMGKRPYTHVVPDLLIETETGQRLTIDAKYKLYDERRLSTGDIYQSFFYAYSYNSGDKQKPAALLLYPSSKPHEHSSYLQIRSPGHQAKAELQALAISIPQAIAEINEKIIGPTSKLLLDAVEQFTEDFAL
;
A
#
# COMPACT_ATOMS: atom_id res chain seq x y z
N LEU A 1 -28.34 6.40 5.28
CA LEU A 1 -28.48 7.43 6.34
C LEU A 1 -28.34 6.73 7.68
N PHE A 2 -27.10 6.52 8.14
CA PHE A 2 -26.86 6.07 9.51
C PHE A 2 -26.54 7.32 10.33
N GLU A 3 -27.61 8.03 10.71
CA GLU A 3 -27.55 9.06 11.73
C GLU A 3 -27.53 8.37 13.11
N SER A 4 -26.50 8.71 13.88
CA SER A 4 -26.56 8.87 15.34
C SER A 4 -27.34 7.80 16.13
N PHE A 5 -26.88 6.55 16.13
CA PHE A 5 -27.16 5.68 17.28
C PHE A 5 -26.15 6.00 18.38
N GLY A 6 -26.55 6.98 19.19
CA GLY A 6 -25.83 7.44 20.35
C GLY A 6 -25.68 6.34 21.39
N ILE A 7 -24.67 6.56 22.23
CA ILE A 7 -24.21 5.75 23.37
C ILE A 7 -25.34 5.40 24.38
N GLU A 8 -26.56 5.90 24.19
CA GLU A 8 -27.70 5.72 25.10
C GLU A 8 -28.39 4.34 24.99
N GLU A 9 -28.25 3.59 23.88
CA GLU A 9 -28.83 2.23 23.76
C GLU A 9 -28.00 1.11 24.41
N LEU A 10 -26.81 1.42 24.94
CA LEU A 10 -25.97 0.46 25.68
C LEU A 10 -26.58 0.03 27.04
N PHE A 11 -27.71 0.61 27.46
CA PHE A 11 -28.35 0.32 28.74
C PHE A 11 -29.64 -0.50 28.65
N ALA A 12 -29.96 -1.09 27.49
CA ALA A 12 -31.00 -2.12 27.44
C ALA A 12 -30.52 -3.36 28.21
N THR A 13 -31.17 -3.68 29.32
CA THR A 13 -30.87 -4.85 30.15
C THR A 13 -31.24 -6.15 29.44
N GLY A 14 -30.37 -6.60 28.54
CA GLY A 14 -30.22 -8.00 28.14
C GLY A 14 -29.04 -8.62 28.89
N GLN A 15 -29.15 -9.90 29.27
CA GLN A 15 -28.09 -10.62 30.02
C GLN A 15 -26.76 -10.79 29.24
N THR A 16 -26.67 -10.30 28.01
CA THR A 16 -25.48 -10.41 27.17
C THR A 16 -24.64 -9.14 27.30
N ARG A 17 -23.60 -9.19 28.13
CA ARG A 17 -22.57 -8.15 28.15
C ARG A 17 -21.86 -8.11 26.80
N SER A 18 -22.15 -7.11 25.98
CA SER A 18 -21.40 -6.84 24.75
C SER A 18 -20.14 -6.04 25.10
N PHE A 19 -18.97 -6.64 24.90
CA PHE A 19 -17.70 -5.91 24.97
C PHE A 19 -17.43 -5.28 23.61
N SER A 20 -17.58 -3.96 23.51
CA SER A 20 -17.15 -3.21 22.33
C SER A 20 -15.71 -2.75 22.52
N PHE A 21 -14.84 -3.08 21.56
CA PHE A 21 -13.51 -2.49 21.45
C PHE A 21 -13.41 -1.76 20.11
N LEU A 22 -12.86 -0.55 20.12
CA LEU A 22 -12.68 0.26 18.93
C LEU A 22 -11.31 -0.03 18.34
N LEU A 23 -11.29 -0.42 17.06
CA LEU A 23 -10.07 -0.65 16.30
C LEU A 23 -9.84 0.48 15.31
N ASP A 24 -8.61 0.97 15.26
CA ASP A 24 -8.16 1.77 14.12
C ASP A 24 -7.94 0.83 12.93
N MET A 25 -8.91 0.83 12.01
CA MET A 25 -8.89 -0.04 10.84
C MET A 25 -7.78 0.30 9.86
N ASN A 26 -7.31 1.55 9.81
CA ASN A 26 -6.18 1.91 8.96
C ASN A 26 -4.90 1.22 9.46
N GLN A 27 -4.61 1.36 10.76
CA GLN A 27 -3.44 0.72 11.37
C GLN A 27 -3.52 -0.81 11.31
N LEU A 28 -4.71 -1.38 11.50
CA LEU A 28 -4.89 -2.83 11.39
C LEU A 28 -4.62 -3.32 9.96
N PHE A 29 -5.15 -2.61 8.96
CA PHE A 29 -4.95 -2.97 7.56
C PHE A 29 -3.49 -2.82 7.12
N GLU A 30 -2.81 -1.77 7.55
CA GLU A 30 -1.38 -1.57 7.28
C GLU A 30 -0.52 -2.73 7.82
N LYS A 31 -0.78 -3.15 9.07
CA LYS A 31 -0.11 -4.30 9.69
C LYS A 31 -0.42 -5.60 8.96
N PHE A 32 -1.66 -5.78 8.52
CA PHE A 32 -2.07 -6.92 7.71
C PHE A 32 -1.31 -6.96 6.38
N ILE A 33 -1.29 -5.86 5.63
CA ILE A 33 -0.59 -5.75 4.35
C ILE A 33 0.91 -5.99 4.53
N THR A 34 1.53 -5.43 5.57
CA THR A 34 2.94 -5.69 5.91
C THR A 34 3.24 -7.18 6.03
N ARG A 35 2.39 -7.93 6.75
CA ARG A 35 2.55 -9.39 6.90
C ARG A 35 2.29 -10.13 5.60
N PHE A 36 1.26 -9.73 4.85
CA PHE A 36 0.92 -10.34 3.58
C PHE A 36 2.02 -10.16 2.52
N VAL A 37 2.59 -8.97 2.41
CA VAL A 37 3.74 -8.68 1.52
C VAL A 37 4.95 -9.49 1.96
N ALA A 38 5.29 -9.50 3.25
CA ALA A 38 6.42 -10.29 3.76
C ALA A 38 6.27 -11.79 3.51
N HIS A 39 5.06 -12.33 3.66
CA HIS A 39 4.76 -13.72 3.31
C HIS A 39 4.92 -13.99 1.81
N THR A 40 4.34 -13.12 0.99
CA THR A 40 4.34 -13.26 -0.48
C THR A 40 5.75 -13.20 -1.08
N LEU A 41 6.62 -12.36 -0.52
CA LEU A 41 8.00 -12.19 -0.97
C LEU A 41 9.00 -13.09 -0.22
N GLN A 42 8.53 -13.99 0.64
CA GLN A 42 9.41 -14.86 1.41
C GLN A 42 10.26 -15.73 0.48
N GLY A 43 11.58 -15.75 0.71
CA GLY A 43 12.53 -16.54 -0.09
C GLY A 43 12.92 -15.90 -1.42
N ARG A 44 12.47 -14.68 -1.70
CA ARG A 44 12.85 -13.88 -2.87
C ARG A 44 13.92 -12.85 -2.49
N PRO A 45 14.75 -12.37 -3.44
CA PRO A 45 15.86 -11.43 -3.22
C PRO A 45 15.36 -9.98 -3.04
N PHE A 46 14.38 -9.80 -2.16
CA PHE A 46 13.82 -8.49 -1.82
C PHE A 46 14.05 -8.20 -0.34
N GLN A 47 14.51 -6.99 -0.05
CA GLN A 47 14.53 -6.44 1.30
C GLN A 47 13.25 -5.63 1.53
N ILE A 48 12.57 -5.89 2.65
CA ILE A 48 11.33 -5.20 3.00
C ILE A 48 11.58 -4.33 4.23
N TYR A 49 11.25 -3.06 4.12
CA TYR A 49 11.38 -2.07 5.18
C TYR A 49 10.02 -1.47 5.54
N PRO A 50 9.33 -1.99 6.58
CA PRO A 50 8.10 -1.39 7.08
C PRO A 50 8.37 -0.02 7.72
N GLN A 51 7.54 0.97 7.41
CA GLN A 51 7.56 2.31 7.97
C GLN A 51 8.96 2.97 8.00
N ARG A 52 9.78 2.76 6.96
CA ARG A 52 11.13 3.34 6.88
C ARG A 52 11.03 4.86 6.85
N ARG A 53 11.54 5.51 7.90
CA ARG A 53 11.50 6.97 8.02
C ARG A 53 12.74 7.59 7.39
N ASP A 54 12.55 8.44 6.40
CA ASP A 54 13.66 9.17 5.77
C ASP A 54 13.52 10.69 5.97
N ARG A 55 14.49 11.26 6.69
CA ARG A 55 14.57 12.71 6.98
C ARG A 55 15.31 13.49 5.89
N SER A 56 16.05 12.81 5.01
CA SER A 56 16.91 13.46 4.02
C SER A 56 16.13 13.95 2.79
N ILE A 57 14.91 13.44 2.58
CA ILE A 57 14.12 13.70 1.37
C ILE A 57 13.55 15.12 1.33
N ILE A 58 12.94 15.60 2.43
CA ILE A 58 12.40 16.96 2.51
C ILE A 58 13.37 17.81 3.32
N TRP A 59 14.13 18.66 2.62
CA TRP A 59 15.18 19.48 3.20
C TRP A 59 14.78 20.96 3.28
N ASP A 60 14.93 21.56 4.47
CA ASP A 60 14.80 23.00 4.68
C ASP A 60 16.10 23.68 4.24
N LEU A 61 16.06 24.33 3.07
CA LEU A 61 17.21 25.02 2.49
C LEU A 61 17.63 26.24 3.32
N MET A 62 16.69 26.95 3.95
CA MET A 62 17.01 28.14 4.75
C MET A 62 17.58 27.75 6.10
N GLY A 63 16.97 26.75 6.75
CA GLY A 63 17.44 26.19 8.02
C GLY A 63 18.61 25.21 7.89
N LYS A 64 18.99 24.82 6.67
CA LYS A 64 20.01 23.79 6.37
C LYS A 64 19.84 22.51 7.20
N ARG A 65 18.62 22.01 7.27
CA ARG A 65 18.26 20.85 8.11
C ARG A 65 17.15 20.02 7.47
N PRO A 66 16.99 18.75 7.88
CA PRO A 66 15.77 18.01 7.59
C PRO A 66 14.52 18.78 8.03
N TYR A 67 13.54 18.90 7.13
CA TYR A 67 12.26 19.54 7.46
C TYR A 67 11.31 18.55 8.13
N THR A 68 11.06 17.40 7.51
CA THR A 68 10.22 16.33 8.05
C THR A 68 10.62 14.96 7.50
N HIS A 69 10.01 13.91 8.03
CA HIS A 69 10.20 12.55 7.51
C HIS A 69 9.23 12.27 6.37
N VAL A 70 9.71 11.53 5.38
CA VAL A 70 8.87 10.79 4.44
C VAL A 70 8.81 9.35 4.92
N VAL A 71 7.60 8.80 5.01
CA VAL A 71 7.36 7.47 5.59
C VAL A 71 6.29 6.76 4.75
N PRO A 72 6.68 5.95 3.75
CA PRO A 72 5.76 4.99 3.17
C PRO A 72 5.45 3.87 4.17
N ASP A 73 4.31 3.20 4.02
CA ASP A 73 3.97 2.06 4.88
C ASP A 73 4.97 0.91 4.70
N LEU A 74 5.40 0.68 3.46
CA LEU A 74 6.39 -0.32 3.08
C LEU A 74 7.30 0.22 1.98
N LEU A 75 8.59 -0.11 2.09
CA LEU A 75 9.57 0.06 1.02
C LEU A 75 10.18 -1.31 0.69
N ILE A 76 10.12 -1.70 -0.57
CA ILE A 76 10.83 -2.86 -1.11
C ILE A 76 12.10 -2.36 -1.78
N GLU A 77 13.21 -3.05 -1.55
CA GLU A 77 14.51 -2.80 -2.19
C GLU A 77 15.04 -4.09 -2.79
N THR A 78 15.46 -4.06 -4.05
CA THR A 78 16.12 -5.18 -4.73
C THR A 78 17.59 -5.26 -4.38
N GLU A 79 18.26 -6.36 -4.72
CA GLU A 79 19.72 -6.47 -4.62
C GLU A 79 20.45 -5.43 -5.49
N THR A 80 19.85 -5.02 -6.61
CA THR A 80 20.37 -3.98 -7.51
C THR A 80 20.15 -2.56 -6.97
N GLY A 81 19.49 -2.40 -5.81
CA GLY A 81 19.18 -1.12 -5.18
C GLY A 81 17.98 -0.38 -5.79
N GLN A 82 17.20 -1.05 -6.65
CA GLN A 82 15.92 -0.51 -7.10
C GLN A 82 14.94 -0.51 -5.93
N ARG A 83 14.09 0.51 -5.87
CA ARG A 83 13.18 0.74 -4.74
C ARG A 83 11.76 0.93 -5.23
N LEU A 84 10.83 0.25 -4.55
CA LEU A 84 9.40 0.32 -4.81
C LEU A 84 8.67 0.61 -3.51
N THR A 85 7.89 1.69 -3.48
CA THR A 85 7.07 2.03 -2.30
C THR A 85 5.69 1.40 -2.41
N ILE A 86 5.19 0.89 -1.29
CA ILE A 86 3.84 0.37 -1.16
C ILE A 86 3.14 1.12 -0.04
N ASP A 87 1.93 1.59 -0.32
CA ASP A 87 1.06 2.28 0.65
C ASP A 87 -0.27 1.51 0.77
N ALA A 88 -0.74 1.31 2.00
CA ALA A 88 -1.93 0.54 2.32
C ALA A 88 -3.08 1.48 2.72
N LYS A 89 -4.18 1.46 1.97
CA LYS A 89 -5.36 2.29 2.23
C LYS A 89 -6.58 1.44 2.53
N TYR A 90 -7.13 1.56 3.75
CA TYR A 90 -8.41 0.95 4.10
C TYR A 90 -9.59 1.79 3.59
N LYS A 91 -9.81 1.78 2.27
CA LYS A 91 -10.84 2.55 1.57
C LYS A 91 -11.53 1.70 0.51
N LEU A 92 -12.81 2.00 0.24
CA LEU A 92 -13.65 1.30 -0.75
C LEU A 92 -13.31 1.74 -2.19
N TYR A 93 -12.08 1.47 -2.63
CA TYR A 93 -11.61 1.79 -3.98
C TYR A 93 -11.99 0.75 -5.05
N ASP A 94 -12.63 -0.34 -4.63
CA ASP A 94 -13.37 -1.24 -5.50
C ASP A 94 -14.71 -0.62 -5.98
N GLU A 95 -15.28 0.30 -5.21
CA GLU A 95 -16.53 1.00 -5.54
C GLU A 95 -16.33 2.46 -5.95
N ARG A 96 -15.16 3.03 -5.63
CA ARG A 96 -14.88 4.47 -5.78
C ARG A 96 -13.53 4.70 -6.47
N ARG A 97 -13.40 5.84 -7.13
CA ARG A 97 -12.10 6.29 -7.65
C ARG A 97 -11.13 6.56 -6.50
N LEU A 98 -9.84 6.32 -6.77
CA LEU A 98 -8.76 6.73 -5.87
C LEU A 98 -8.89 8.22 -5.55
N SER A 99 -8.68 8.58 -4.28
CA SER A 99 -8.71 9.98 -3.88
C SER A 99 -7.48 10.71 -4.40
N THR A 100 -7.65 11.99 -4.77
CA THR A 100 -6.54 12.82 -5.23
C THR A 100 -5.39 12.89 -4.22
N GLY A 101 -5.70 12.94 -2.92
CA GLY A 101 -4.70 12.95 -1.86
C GLY A 101 -3.83 11.70 -1.84
N ASP A 102 -4.44 10.52 -1.98
CA ASP A 102 -3.70 9.27 -2.03
C ASP A 102 -2.89 9.14 -3.33
N ILE A 103 -3.44 9.58 -4.47
CA ILE A 103 -2.70 9.63 -5.74
C ILE A 103 -1.44 10.50 -5.59
N TYR A 104 -1.58 11.70 -5.04
CA TYR A 104 -0.46 12.61 -4.83
C TYR A 104 0.55 12.05 -3.85
N GLN A 105 0.10 11.42 -2.76
CA GLN A 105 0.97 10.78 -1.79
C GLN A 105 1.78 9.64 -2.42
N SER A 106 1.13 8.73 -3.17
CA SER A 106 1.80 7.62 -3.83
C SER A 106 2.82 8.09 -4.86
N PHE A 107 2.49 9.10 -5.67
CA PHE A 107 3.47 9.66 -6.61
C PHE A 107 4.61 10.41 -5.92
N PHE A 108 4.33 11.12 -4.83
CA PHE A 108 5.37 11.75 -4.03
C PHE A 108 6.36 10.69 -3.52
N TYR A 109 5.88 9.56 -3.00
CA TYR A 109 6.73 8.45 -2.58
C TYR A 109 7.50 7.82 -3.74
N ALA A 110 6.85 7.57 -4.88
CA ALA A 110 7.51 7.07 -6.08
C ALA A 110 8.71 7.93 -6.47
N TYR A 111 8.52 9.25 -6.59
CA TYR A 111 9.61 10.18 -6.93
C TYR A 111 10.69 10.27 -5.85
N SER A 112 10.29 10.22 -4.57
CA SER A 112 11.18 10.37 -3.43
C SER A 112 12.17 9.21 -3.27
N TYR A 113 11.74 7.99 -3.61
CA TYR A 113 12.54 6.77 -3.44
C TYR A 113 13.08 6.21 -4.76
N ASN A 114 12.80 6.85 -5.91
CA ASN A 114 13.38 6.44 -7.18
C ASN A 114 14.91 6.50 -7.11
N SER A 115 15.56 5.38 -7.38
CA SER A 115 17.00 5.21 -7.13
C SER A 115 17.86 5.29 -8.41
N GLY A 116 17.27 5.60 -9.57
CA GLY A 116 18.04 5.81 -10.79
C GLY A 116 17.25 6.39 -11.97
N ASP A 117 17.99 6.81 -12.99
CA ASP A 117 17.42 7.42 -14.21
C ASP A 117 16.89 6.39 -15.23
N LYS A 118 17.20 5.10 -15.03
CA LYS A 118 16.89 4.04 -16.00
C LYS A 118 15.43 3.58 -15.96
N GLN A 119 14.78 3.73 -14.81
CA GLN A 119 13.38 3.36 -14.62
C GLN A 119 12.54 4.57 -14.26
N LYS A 120 11.26 4.49 -14.63
CA LYS A 120 10.29 5.49 -14.18
C LYS A 120 10.01 5.25 -12.70
N PRO A 121 9.91 6.31 -11.89
CA PRO A 121 9.38 6.24 -10.54
C PRO A 121 8.06 5.46 -10.51
N ALA A 122 7.95 4.49 -9.61
CA ALA A 122 6.77 3.66 -9.47
C ALA A 122 6.36 3.50 -7.99
N ALA A 123 5.07 3.31 -7.76
CA ALA A 123 4.52 2.95 -6.45
C ALA A 123 3.34 1.99 -6.60
N LEU A 124 3.10 1.20 -5.55
CA LEU A 124 1.88 0.42 -5.39
C LEU A 124 0.99 1.03 -4.31
N LEU A 125 -0.33 0.96 -4.53
CA LEU A 125 -1.34 1.26 -3.52
C LEU A 125 -2.20 0.02 -3.31
N LEU A 126 -2.19 -0.55 -2.11
CA LEU A 126 -2.97 -1.73 -1.76
C LEU A 126 -4.22 -1.29 -1.00
N TYR A 127 -5.39 -1.82 -1.36
CA TYR A 127 -6.64 -1.50 -0.69
C TYR A 127 -7.54 -2.74 -0.57
N PRO A 128 -8.44 -2.81 0.43
CA PRO A 128 -9.28 -3.98 0.60
C PRO A 128 -10.33 -4.05 -0.51
N SER A 129 -10.61 -5.25 -0.98
CA SER A 129 -11.67 -5.50 -1.96
C SER A 129 -12.72 -6.46 -1.39
N SER A 130 -13.99 -6.11 -1.58
CA SER A 130 -15.12 -7.00 -1.28
C SER A 130 -15.37 -8.01 -2.39
N LYS A 131 -14.75 -7.81 -3.56
CA LYS A 131 -14.85 -8.69 -4.72
C LYS A 131 -13.48 -9.20 -5.15
N PRO A 132 -13.30 -10.51 -5.36
CA PRO A 132 -12.09 -11.04 -5.97
C PRO A 132 -11.90 -10.45 -7.37
N HIS A 133 -10.70 -9.93 -7.66
CA HIS A 133 -10.18 -9.68 -9.02
C HIS A 133 -10.80 -8.55 -9.87
N GLU A 134 -11.78 -7.77 -9.43
CA GLU A 134 -12.51 -6.87 -10.35
C GLU A 134 -11.91 -5.46 -10.60
N HIS A 135 -10.97 -4.92 -9.83
CA HIS A 135 -10.72 -3.45 -9.90
C HIS A 135 -9.28 -2.93 -9.76
N SER A 136 -8.23 -3.62 -10.23
CA SER A 136 -6.90 -2.99 -10.27
C SER A 136 -6.87 -1.77 -11.21
N SER A 137 -6.41 -0.63 -10.70
CA SER A 137 -6.30 0.61 -11.47
C SER A 137 -4.85 0.92 -11.77
N TYR A 138 -4.55 1.34 -13.01
CA TYR A 138 -3.22 1.73 -13.43
C TYR A 138 -3.21 3.20 -13.85
N LEU A 139 -2.41 4.01 -13.18
CA LEU A 139 -2.31 5.45 -13.40
C LEU A 139 -0.89 5.84 -13.79
N GLN A 140 -0.78 6.89 -14.60
CA GLN A 140 0.51 7.46 -15.00
C GLN A 140 0.48 8.98 -14.85
N ILE A 141 1.55 9.55 -14.29
CA ILE A 141 1.85 10.97 -14.50
C ILE A 141 2.49 11.11 -15.88
N ARG A 142 2.04 12.10 -16.65
CA ARG A 142 2.53 12.35 -18.01
C ARG A 142 2.99 13.79 -18.14
N SER A 143 4.07 14.01 -18.89
CA SER A 143 4.44 15.36 -19.32
C SER A 143 3.54 15.83 -20.47
N PRO A 144 3.54 17.14 -20.78
CA PRO A 144 3.03 17.62 -22.08
C PRO A 144 3.68 16.80 -23.21
N GLY A 145 2.88 16.37 -24.19
CA GLY A 145 3.34 15.42 -25.21
C GLY A 145 3.25 13.95 -24.81
N HIS A 146 2.49 13.61 -23.76
CA HIS A 146 2.01 12.25 -23.50
C HIS A 146 3.07 11.23 -23.02
N GLN A 147 4.31 11.66 -22.75
CA GLN A 147 5.37 10.81 -22.21
C GLN A 147 5.11 10.49 -20.72
N ALA A 148 5.09 9.21 -20.36
CA ALA A 148 4.95 8.77 -18.97
C ALA A 148 6.19 9.12 -18.14
N LYS A 149 5.98 9.68 -16.95
CA LYS A 149 7.01 10.16 -16.02
C LYS A 149 7.03 9.44 -14.68
N ALA A 150 5.92 8.83 -14.28
CA ALA A 150 5.82 7.97 -13.11
C ALA A 150 4.58 7.09 -13.24
N GLU A 151 4.57 5.96 -12.55
CA GLU A 151 3.52 4.96 -12.62
C GLU A 151 2.99 4.62 -11.22
N LEU A 152 1.69 4.36 -11.14
CA LEU A 152 1.02 3.95 -9.92
C LEU A 152 0.05 2.82 -10.25
N GLN A 153 0.24 1.67 -9.62
CA GLN A 153 -0.70 0.57 -9.71
C GLN A 153 -1.42 0.41 -8.37
N ALA A 154 -2.73 0.59 -8.40
CA ALA A 154 -3.59 0.30 -7.26
C ALA A 154 -4.14 -1.12 -7.38
N LEU A 155 -3.92 -1.92 -6.35
CA LEU A 155 -4.22 -3.34 -6.30
C LEU A 155 -5.31 -3.62 -5.27
N ALA A 156 -6.37 -4.27 -5.74
CA ALA A 156 -7.51 -4.70 -4.93
C ALA A 156 -7.15 -6.02 -4.22
N ILE A 157 -7.09 -6.01 -2.89
CA ILE A 157 -6.70 -7.16 -2.06
C ILE A 157 -7.93 -7.78 -1.40
N SER A 158 -8.24 -9.02 -1.81
CA SER A 158 -9.23 -9.84 -1.13
C SER A 158 -8.67 -10.32 0.20
N ILE A 159 -9.12 -9.70 1.30
CA ILE A 159 -8.67 -10.06 2.66
C ILE A 159 -8.91 -11.56 2.96
N PRO A 160 -10.09 -12.14 2.67
CA PRO A 160 -10.33 -13.56 2.96
C PRO A 160 -9.37 -14.49 2.21
N GLN A 161 -9.09 -14.21 0.93
CA GLN A 161 -8.17 -15.02 0.13
C GLN A 161 -6.73 -14.86 0.61
N ALA A 162 -6.26 -13.64 0.85
CA ALA A 162 -4.94 -13.39 1.39
C ALA A 162 -4.72 -14.06 2.77
N ILE A 163 -5.74 -14.08 3.64
CA ILE A 163 -5.66 -14.80 4.92
C ILE A 163 -5.57 -16.31 4.68
N ALA A 164 -6.37 -16.87 3.77
CA ALA A 164 -6.30 -18.29 3.43
C ALA A 164 -4.91 -18.67 2.90
N GLU A 165 -4.37 -17.88 1.98
CA GLU A 165 -3.03 -18.05 1.40
C GLU A 165 -1.93 -18.04 2.48
N ILE A 166 -1.96 -17.06 3.40
CA ILE A 166 -1.02 -17.00 4.54
C ILE A 166 -1.13 -18.24 5.45
N ASN A 167 -2.36 -18.65 5.79
CA ASN A 167 -2.58 -19.78 6.70
C ASN A 167 -2.14 -21.11 6.09
N GLU A 168 -2.40 -21.31 4.80
CA GLU A 168 -2.01 -22.49 4.04
C GLU A 168 -0.54 -22.45 3.59
N LYS A 169 0.12 -21.30 3.74
CA LYS A 169 1.50 -21.02 3.31
C LYS A 169 1.69 -21.25 1.80
N ILE A 170 0.73 -20.80 1.01
CA ILE A 170 0.74 -20.94 -0.44
C ILE A 170 0.80 -19.57 -1.12
N ILE A 171 1.30 -19.56 -2.35
CA ILE A 171 1.17 -18.41 -3.26
C ILE A 171 -0.09 -18.63 -4.10
N GLY A 172 -1.19 -18.02 -3.67
CA GLY A 172 -2.46 -18.09 -4.39
C GLY A 172 -2.67 -16.90 -5.34
N PRO A 173 -3.91 -16.71 -5.82
CA PRO A 173 -4.25 -15.64 -6.74
C PRO A 173 -3.94 -14.23 -6.21
N THR A 174 -4.11 -14.00 -4.90
CA THR A 174 -3.88 -12.67 -4.29
C THR A 174 -2.40 -12.38 -4.18
N SER A 175 -1.61 -13.34 -3.69
CA SER A 175 -0.15 -13.24 -3.65
C SER A 175 0.44 -13.12 -5.05
N LYS A 176 -0.09 -13.85 -6.03
CA LYS A 176 0.36 -13.74 -7.42
C LYS A 176 0.11 -12.35 -8.02
N LEU A 177 -1.06 -11.75 -7.76
CA LEU A 177 -1.34 -10.37 -8.19
C LEU A 177 -0.30 -9.38 -7.64
N LEU A 178 0.07 -9.51 -6.37
CA LEU A 178 1.11 -8.69 -5.76
C LEU A 178 2.49 -8.96 -6.37
N LEU A 179 2.85 -10.23 -6.58
CA LEU A 179 4.13 -10.62 -7.19
C LEU A 179 4.29 -10.05 -8.59
N ASP A 180 3.30 -10.25 -9.45
CA ASP A 180 3.32 -9.78 -10.83
C ASP A 180 3.53 -8.24 -10.88
N ALA A 181 2.91 -7.51 -9.94
CA ALA A 181 3.06 -6.06 -9.84
C ALA A 181 4.41 -5.61 -9.28
N VAL A 182 4.97 -6.33 -8.30
CA VAL A 182 6.33 -6.06 -7.79
C VAL A 182 7.34 -6.32 -8.91
N GLU A 183 7.28 -7.48 -9.55
CA GLU A 183 8.15 -7.89 -10.65
C GLU A 183 8.04 -6.94 -11.87
N GLN A 184 6.86 -6.40 -12.15
CA GLN A 184 6.68 -5.40 -13.21
C GLN A 184 7.52 -4.13 -12.96
N PHE A 185 7.67 -3.70 -11.70
CA PHE A 185 8.37 -2.45 -11.35
C PHE A 185 9.79 -2.66 -10.83
N THR A 186 10.18 -3.89 -10.51
CA THR A 186 11.54 -4.26 -10.12
C THR A 186 12.05 -5.23 -11.17
N GLU A 187 12.97 -4.80 -12.04
CA GLU A 187 13.39 -5.46 -13.29
C GLU A 187 14.06 -6.85 -13.13
N ASP A 188 14.01 -7.46 -11.95
CA ASP A 188 14.85 -8.60 -11.55
C ASP A 188 14.27 -10.01 -11.83
N PHE A 189 13.21 -10.17 -12.64
CA PHE A 189 12.66 -11.51 -12.95
C PHE A 189 12.32 -11.78 -14.43
N ALA A 190 13.01 -11.12 -15.36
CA ALA A 190 13.11 -11.61 -16.74
C ALA A 190 14.38 -12.50 -16.89
N LEU A 191 14.36 -13.70 -16.32
CA LEU A 191 15.32 -14.77 -16.64
C LEU A 191 14.58 -16.04 -17.07
#